data_AF-A0AAW8KT94-F1
#
_entry.id   AF-A0AAW8KT94-F1
#
_cell.length_a   1.000
_cell.length_b   1.000
_cell.length_c   1.000
_cell.angle_alpha   90.00
_cell.angle_beta   90.00
_cell.angle_gamma   90.00
#
_symmetry.space_group_name_H-M   'P 1'
#
loop_
_entity.id
_entity.type
_entity.pdbx_description
1 polymer ?
#
loop_
_entity_poly.entity_id
_entity_poly.type
_entity_poly.pdbx_seq_one_letter_code
_entity_poly.pdbx_strand_id
1 'polypeptide(L)' 'YLMLLDKDSPVSFVQNSFNVNAHELAHQWFGDVVTMPWWDDLWLNESFATWMQSKITQKLHPEFNADLERI' A
#
# COMPACT_ATOMS: atom_id res chain seq x y z
N TYR A 1 10.79 -8.55 -7.80
CA TYR A 1 10.96 -9.43 -6.62
C TYR A 1 9.88 -9.25 -5.55
N LEU A 2 8.89 -8.37 -5.70
CA LEU A 2 7.85 -8.18 -4.65
C LEU A 2 6.98 -9.42 -4.39
N MET A 3 6.83 -10.31 -5.38
CA MET A 3 6.08 -11.57 -5.22
C MET A 3 6.97 -12.80 -4.96
N LEU A 4 8.29 -12.62 -4.86
CA LEU A 4 9.25 -13.69 -4.61
C LEU A 4 9.73 -13.57 -3.16
N LEU A 5 8.88 -14.02 -2.24
CA LEU A 5 9.21 -14.14 -0.83
C LEU A 5 9.47 -15.60 -0.49
N ASP A 6 10.52 -15.84 0.30
CA ASP A 6 10.82 -17.12 0.91
C ASP A 6 10.93 -16.97 2.43
N LYS A 7 11.13 -18.09 3.14
CA LYS A 7 11.25 -18.11 4.60
C LYS A 7 12.51 -17.40 5.13
N ASP A 8 13.51 -17.18 4.28
CA ASP A 8 14.80 -16.60 4.63
C ASP A 8 14.90 -15.12 4.19
N SER A 9 13.83 -14.59 3.62
CA SER A 9 13.76 -13.23 3.10
C SER A 9 13.88 -12.22 4.23
N PRO A 10 14.64 -11.12 4.03
CA PRO A 10 14.74 -10.07 5.03
C PRO A 10 13.37 -9.51 5.40
N VAL A 11 13.16 -9.20 6.69
CA VAL A 11 11.90 -8.63 7.19
C VAL A 11 11.51 -7.37 6.43
N SER A 12 12.47 -6.50 6.12
CA SER A 12 12.22 -5.28 5.32
C SER A 12 11.67 -5.60 3.92
N PHE A 13 12.06 -6.73 3.34
CA PHE A 13 11.59 -7.16 2.04
C PHE A 13 10.15 -7.67 2.09
N VAL A 14 9.82 -8.44 3.12
CA VAL A 14 8.45 -8.88 3.41
C VAL A 14 7.54 -7.69 3.67
N GLN A 15 7.99 -6.73 4.50
CA GLN A 15 7.27 -5.49 4.79
C GLN A 15 7.00 -4.68 3.51
N ASN A 16 8.02 -4.44 2.69
CA ASN A 16 7.88 -3.68 1.47
C ASN A 16 6.96 -4.39 0.47
N SER A 17 7.08 -5.70 0.32
CA SER A 17 6.15 -6.51 -0.47
C SER A 17 4.72 -6.33 0.01
N PHE A 18 4.45 -6.49 1.31
CA PHE A 18 3.12 -6.32 1.86
C PHE A 18 2.55 -4.94 1.58
N ASN A 19 3.34 -3.88 1.84
CA ASN A 19 2.92 -2.50 1.61
C ASN A 19 2.59 -2.26 0.14
N VAL A 20 3.46 -2.63 -0.81
CA VAL A 20 3.16 -2.43 -2.23
C VAL A 20 1.90 -3.20 -2.64
N ASN A 21 1.76 -4.46 -2.24
CA ASN A 21 0.55 -5.23 -2.55
C ASN A 21 -0.72 -4.58 -1.98
N ALA A 22 -0.68 -4.05 -0.76
CA ALA A 22 -1.82 -3.36 -0.16
C ALA A 22 -2.17 -2.05 -0.89
N HIS A 23 -1.17 -1.29 -1.36
CA HIS A 23 -1.35 -0.09 -2.19
C HIS A 23 -2.03 -0.45 -3.52
N GLU A 24 -1.47 -1.41 -4.26
CA GLU A 24 -2.02 -1.79 -5.57
C GLU A 24 -3.40 -2.46 -5.47
N LEU A 25 -3.66 -3.20 -4.38
CA LEU A 25 -5.00 -3.74 -4.13
C LEU A 25 -6.02 -2.65 -3.83
N ALA A 26 -5.63 -1.53 -3.19
CA ALA A 26 -6.54 -0.41 -3.00
C ALA A 26 -6.97 0.20 -4.34
N HIS A 27 -6.10 0.19 -5.35
CA HIS A 27 -6.42 0.69 -6.69
C HIS A 27 -7.53 -0.10 -7.39
N GLN A 28 -7.73 -1.37 -7.04
CA GLN A 28 -8.83 -2.19 -7.58
C GLN A 28 -10.22 -1.57 -7.31
N TRP A 29 -10.37 -0.76 -6.26
CA TRP A 29 -11.59 0.01 -6.01
C TRP A 29 -11.46 1.49 -6.39
N PHE A 30 -10.35 2.14 -6.02
CA PHE A 30 -10.12 3.56 -6.23
C PHE A 30 -8.97 3.76 -7.23
N GLY A 31 -9.30 4.04 -8.48
CA GLY A 31 -8.39 3.96 -9.62
C GLY A 31 -9.02 3.15 -10.75
N ASP A 32 -9.43 1.91 -10.44
CA ASP A 32 -10.01 0.99 -11.43
C ASP A 32 -11.54 1.06 -11.49
N VAL A 33 -12.26 0.76 -10.38
CA VAL A 33 -13.74 0.81 -10.35
C VAL A 33 -14.25 2.26 -10.37
N VAL A 34 -13.61 3.13 -9.59
CA VAL A 34 -13.85 4.59 -9.63
C VAL A 34 -12.59 5.24 -10.16
N THR A 35 -12.60 5.60 -11.43
CA THR A 35 -11.46 6.22 -12.12
C THR A 35 -11.59 7.74 -12.12
N MET A 36 -10.46 8.41 -11.93
CA MET A 36 -10.37 9.87 -12.04
C MET A 36 -10.80 10.37 -13.43
N PRO A 37 -11.45 11.55 -13.52
CA PRO A 37 -11.88 12.11 -14.80
C PRO A 37 -10.71 12.65 -15.64
N TRP A 38 -9.64 13.08 -14.98
CA TRP A 38 -8.44 13.60 -15.63
C TRP A 38 -7.20 13.45 -14.73
N TRP A 39 -6.01 13.61 -15.32
CA TRP A 39 -4.73 13.41 -14.63
C TRP A 39 -4.43 14.42 -13.52
N ASP A 40 -5.13 15.55 -13.48
CA ASP A 40 -5.00 16.53 -12.39
C ASP A 40 -5.42 15.95 -11.03
N ASP A 41 -6.23 14.87 -11.02
CA ASP A 41 -6.66 14.13 -9.83
C ASP A 41 -5.77 12.92 -9.51
N LEU A 42 -4.67 12.71 -10.23
CA LEU A 42 -3.74 11.58 -10.00
C LEU A 42 -3.22 11.57 -8.57
N TRP A 43 -2.95 12.75 -8.01
CA TRP A 43 -2.49 12.86 -6.62
C TRP A 43 -3.49 12.23 -5.64
N LEU A 44 -4.80 12.38 -5.89
CA LEU A 44 -5.84 11.84 -5.02
C LEU A 44 -5.91 10.32 -5.15
N ASN A 45 -5.72 9.79 -6.36
CA ASN A 45 -5.64 8.35 -6.61
C ASN A 45 -4.51 7.71 -5.78
N GLU A 46 -3.28 8.21 -5.94
CA GLU A 46 -2.10 7.67 -5.25
C GLU A 46 -2.14 7.92 -3.73
N SER A 47 -2.61 9.11 -3.31
CA SER A 47 -2.71 9.43 -1.88
C SER A 47 -3.76 8.59 -1.17
N PHE A 48 -4.86 8.26 -1.85
CA PHE A 48 -5.87 7.35 -1.31
C PHE A 48 -5.32 5.94 -1.14
N ALA A 49 -4.64 5.40 -2.16
CA ALA A 49 -4.03 4.08 -2.09
C ALA A 49 -2.96 4.00 -0.98
N THR A 50 -2.12 5.03 -0.86
CA THR A 50 -1.12 5.14 0.22
C THR A 50 -1.79 5.21 1.60
N TRP A 51 -2.85 6.00 1.74
CA TRP A 51 -3.60 6.11 2.99
C TRP A 51 -4.24 4.77 3.37
N MET A 52 -4.86 4.06 2.42
CA MET A 52 -5.49 2.77 2.62
C MET A 52 -4.46 1.70 2.98
N GLN A 53 -3.34 1.66 2.27
CA GLN A 53 -2.20 0.80 2.56
C GLN A 53 -1.77 0.95 4.02
N SER A 54 -1.50 2.16 4.49
CA SER A 54 -1.13 2.40 5.89
C SER A 54 -2.22 1.93 6.88
N LYS A 55 -3.51 2.12 6.57
CA LYS A 55 -4.61 1.63 7.41
C LYS A 55 -4.64 0.10 7.49
N ILE A 56 -4.44 -0.59 6.38
CA ILE A 56 -4.42 -2.06 6.34
C ILE A 56 -3.16 -2.61 7.01
N THR A 57 -2.00 -2.01 6.78
CA THR A 57 -0.75 -2.40 7.45
C THR A 57 -0.88 -2.26 8.96
N GLN A 58 -1.41 -1.15 9.48
CA GLN A 58 -1.65 -0.99 10.93
C GLN A 58 -2.62 -2.04 11.50
N LYS A 59 -3.62 -2.46 10.71
CA LYS A 59 -4.63 -3.42 11.15
C LYS A 59 -4.11 -4.86 11.16
N LEU A 60 -3.34 -5.26 10.15
CA LEU A 60 -2.92 -6.64 9.94
C LEU A 60 -1.50 -6.93 10.43
N HIS A 61 -0.64 -5.91 10.42
CA HIS A 61 0.76 -5.95 10.83
C HIS A 61 1.09 -4.73 11.72
N PRO A 62 0.48 -4.60 12.91
CA PRO A 62 0.75 -3.49 13.82
C PRO A 62 2.24 -3.35 14.18
N GLU A 63 3.00 -4.44 14.16
CA GLU A 63 4.44 -4.48 14.39
C GLU A 63 5.27 -3.73 13.33
N PHE A 64 4.68 -3.39 12.19
CA PHE A 64 5.35 -2.61 11.15
C PHE A 64 5.32 -1.09 11.43
N ASN A 65 4.56 -0.63 12.43
CA ASN A 65 4.50 0.76 12.88
C ASN A 65 4.23 1.77 11.74
N ALA A 66 3.34 1.43 10.81
CA ALA A 66 3.02 2.25 9.63
C ALA A 66 2.30 3.57 9.96
N ASP A 67 2.09 3.88 11.23
CA ASP A 67 1.64 5.17 11.76
C ASP A 67 2.79 6.14 12.08
N LEU A 68 4.00 5.64 12.35
CA LEU A 68 5.16 6.48 12.70
C LEU A 68 5.71 7.29 11.51
N GLU A 69 5.39 6.89 10.28
CA GLU A 69 5.76 7.60 9.06
C GLU A 69 4.87 8.81 8.76
N ARG A 70 3.81 9.07 9.57
CA ARG A 70 2.85 10.18 9.35
C ARG A 70 3.24 11.51 10.00
N ILE A 71 4.51 11.71 10.34
CA ILE A 71 5.00 12.96 10.98
C ILE A 71 5.41 13.97 9.92
#